data_AF-A0A402AZY5-F1
#
_entry.id   AF-A0A402AZY5-F1
#
_cell.length_a   1.000
_cell.length_b   1.000
_cell.length_c   1.000
_cell.angle_alpha   90.00
_cell.angle_beta   90.00
_cell.angle_gamma   90.00
#
_symmetry.space_group_name_H-M   'P 1'
#
loop_
_entity.id
_entity.type
_entity.pdbx_description
1 polymer ?
#
loop_
_entity_poly.entity_id
_entity_poly.type
_entity_poly.pdbx_seq_one_letter_code
_entity_poly.pdbx_strand_id
1 'polypeptide(L)'
;MNIQNVISLILAPVVMISSCTLFMNGLLQRYDSLSARLRAMHIEHMELIHLIQKENSENPSDPREINALRDLNRERLKELEFEMPHLLTRHKLQWNAILAAEITIGVLVLSMFEIGFHAITRISWLEMAAMFTLMLGALIFLTCIMITAFEFAASPKSIVFEVQHGLKLSK
;
A
#
# COMPACT_ATOMS: atom_id res chain seq x y z
N MET A 1 -6.11 25.58 -34.95
CA MET A 1 -6.77 24.94 -33.79
C MET A 1 -7.65 25.99 -33.13
N ASN A 2 -8.95 25.75 -32.98
CA ASN A 2 -9.84 26.63 -32.21
C ASN A 2 -9.60 26.42 -30.71
N ILE A 3 -9.73 27.47 -29.91
CA ILE A 3 -9.47 27.42 -28.46
C ILE A 3 -10.30 26.33 -27.75
N GLN A 4 -11.52 26.07 -28.26
CA GLN A 4 -12.42 25.02 -27.77
C GLN A 4 -11.84 23.60 -27.92
N ASN A 5 -11.09 23.34 -28.99
CA ASN A 5 -10.47 22.03 -29.21
C ASN A 5 -9.29 21.82 -28.24
N VAL A 6 -8.54 22.88 -27.93
CA VAL A 6 -7.43 22.82 -26.95
C VAL A 6 -7.97 22.49 -25.57
N ILE A 7 -9.03 23.17 -25.13
CA ILE A 7 -9.67 22.91 -23.83
C ILE A 7 -10.17 21.46 -23.74
N SER A 8 -10.80 20.97 -24.81
CA SER A 8 -11.30 19.59 -24.86
C SER A 8 -10.17 18.57 -24.81
N LEU A 9 -9.03 18.84 -25.47
CA LEU A 9 -7.84 17.99 -25.41
C LEU A 9 -7.22 17.94 -24.01
N ILE A 10 -7.18 19.07 -23.32
CA ILE A 10 -6.61 19.18 -21.96
C ILE A 10 -7.54 18.56 -20.91
N LEU A 11 -8.86 18.49 -21.17
CA LEU A 11 -9.82 17.90 -20.24
C LEU A 11 -9.53 16.42 -19.94
N ALA A 12 -9.14 15.64 -20.95
CA ALA A 12 -8.86 14.21 -20.80
C ALA A 12 -7.75 13.89 -19.78
N PRO A 13 -6.53 14.46 -19.88
CA PRO A 13 -5.49 14.24 -18.87
C PRO A 13 -5.88 14.78 -17.49
N VAL A 14 -6.62 15.90 -17.39
CA VAL A 14 -7.07 16.45 -16.10
C VAL A 14 -7.99 15.48 -15.35
N VAL A 15 -8.95 14.87 -16.05
CA VAL A 15 -9.86 13.87 -15.47
C VAL A 15 -9.10 12.61 -15.04
N MET A 16 -8.12 12.19 -15.84
CA MET A 16 -7.26 11.06 -15.46
C MET A 16 -6.40 11.37 -14.23
N ILE A 17 -5.78 12.56 -14.16
CA ILE A 17 -5.00 12.98 -12.99
C ILE A 17 -5.89 12.98 -11.75
N SER A 18 -7.11 13.52 -11.84
CA SER A 18 -8.06 13.56 -10.73
C SER A 18 -8.48 12.16 -10.27
N SER A 19 -8.68 11.23 -11.20
CA SER A 19 -8.98 9.83 -10.87
C SER A 19 -7.78 9.15 -10.21
N CYS A 20 -6.57 9.46 -10.67
CA CYS A 20 -5.33 8.94 -10.11
C CYS A 20 -5.09 9.44 -8.68
N THR A 21 -5.32 10.73 -8.40
CA THR A 21 -5.17 11.29 -7.05
C THR A 21 -6.21 10.73 -6.09
N LEU A 22 -7.45 10.51 -6.52
CA LEU A 22 -8.47 9.83 -5.70
C LEU A 22 -8.07 8.39 -5.37
N PHE A 23 -7.56 7.66 -6.37
CA PHE A 23 -7.08 6.30 -6.18
C PHE A 23 -5.87 6.24 -5.23
N MET A 24 -4.91 7.14 -5.40
CA MET A 24 -3.75 7.33 -4.52
C MET A 24 -4.15 7.61 -3.07
N ASN A 25 -5.11 8.51 -2.84
CA ASN A 25 -5.61 8.78 -1.49
C ASN A 25 -6.18 7.52 -0.84
N GLY A 26 -6.93 6.71 -1.60
CA GLY A 26 -7.42 5.42 -1.11
C GLY A 26 -6.31 4.42 -0.75
N LEU A 27 -5.20 4.41 -1.51
CA LEU A 27 -4.02 3.60 -1.22
C LEU A 27 -3.26 4.09 0.02
N LEU A 28 -3.04 5.41 0.15
CA LEU A 28 -2.34 6.02 1.29
C LEU A 28 -3.08 5.79 2.60
N GLN A 29 -4.40 5.95 2.62
CA GLN A 29 -5.21 5.68 3.83
C GLN A 29 -5.06 4.23 4.30
N ARG A 30 -4.95 3.28 3.36
CA ARG A 30 -4.72 1.86 3.68
C ARG A 30 -3.30 1.61 4.17
N TYR A 31 -2.33 2.20 3.50
CA TYR A 31 -0.93 2.14 3.90
C TYR A 31 -0.75 2.65 5.33
N ASP A 32 -1.36 3.78 5.69
CA ASP A 32 -1.31 4.33 7.04
C ASP A 32 -1.94 3.38 8.06
N SER A 33 -3.09 2.77 7.72
CA SER A 33 -3.72 1.78 8.59
C SER A 33 -2.86 0.52 8.82
N LEU A 34 -2.15 0.06 7.78
CA LEU A 34 -1.25 -1.08 7.87
C LEU A 34 0.02 -0.74 8.65
N SER A 35 0.58 0.45 8.42
CA SER A 35 1.75 0.97 9.13
C SER A 35 1.46 1.15 10.62
N ALA A 36 0.27 1.67 10.97
CA ALA A 36 -0.17 1.79 12.37
C ALA A 36 -0.27 0.41 13.05
N ARG A 37 -0.82 -0.60 12.35
CA ARG A 37 -0.87 -1.99 12.85
C ARG A 37 0.52 -2.60 13.03
N LEU A 38 1.41 -2.44 12.05
CA LEU A 38 2.80 -2.89 12.13
C LEU A 38 3.53 -2.24 13.32
N ARG A 39 3.30 -0.95 13.54
CA ARG A 39 3.90 -0.22 14.66
C ARG A 39 3.36 -0.70 16.02
N ALA A 40 2.06 -0.96 16.12
CA ALA A 40 1.47 -1.52 17.33
C ALA A 40 2.04 -2.92 17.64
N MET A 41 2.11 -3.78 16.63
CA MET A 41 2.70 -5.12 16.74
C MET A 41 4.19 -5.08 17.13
N HIS A 42 4.94 -4.10 16.62
CA HIS A 42 6.34 -3.92 17.01
C HIS A 42 6.50 -3.48 18.46
N ILE A 43 5.60 -2.61 18.96
CA ILE A 43 5.57 -2.21 20.37
C ILE A 43 5.25 -3.41 21.26
N GLU A 44 4.22 -4.19 20.90
CA GLU A 44 3.82 -5.41 21.61
C GLU A 44 4.97 -6.43 21.67
N HIS A 45 5.67 -6.66 20.54
CA HIS A 45 6.83 -7.52 20.48
C HIS A 45 7.95 -7.08 21.46
N MET A 46 8.25 -5.78 21.49
CA MET A 46 9.26 -5.24 22.41
C MET A 46 8.83 -5.33 23.87
N GLU A 47 7.54 -5.12 24.16
CA GLU A 47 6.98 -5.27 25.50
C GLU A 47 7.07 -6.72 25.98
N LEU A 48 6.70 -7.71 25.15
CA LEU A 48 6.82 -9.13 25.50
C LEU A 48 8.28 -9.55 25.74
N ILE A 49 9.23 -9.07 24.93
CA ILE A 49 10.67 -9.34 25.16
C ILE A 49 11.11 -8.76 26.51
N HIS A 50 10.72 -7.52 26.80
CA HIS A 50 11.06 -6.88 28.06
C HIS A 50 10.44 -7.60 29.27
N LEU A 51 9.20 -8.07 29.16
CA LEU A 51 8.53 -8.86 30.21
C LEU A 51 9.25 -10.19 30.46
N ILE A 52 9.58 -10.94 29.41
CA ILE A 52 10.35 -12.20 29.53
C ILE A 52 11.73 -11.95 30.14
N GLN A 53 12.41 -10.86 29.79
CA GLN A 53 13.73 -10.53 30.32
C GLN A 53 13.67 -10.07 31.79
N LYS A 54 12.62 -9.34 32.17
CA LYS A 54 12.38 -8.92 33.56
C LYS A 54 12.01 -10.11 34.44
N GLU A 55 11.16 -11.02 33.94
CA GLU A 55 10.79 -12.28 34.59
C GLU A 55 11.99 -13.23 34.78
N ASN A 56 12.99 -13.18 33.89
CA ASN A 56 14.26 -13.89 34.07
C ASN A 56 15.21 -13.22 35.09
N SER A 57 15.00 -11.94 35.43
CA SER A 57 15.88 -11.17 36.34
C SER A 57 15.32 -11.02 37.76
N GLU A 58 14.00 -10.96 37.92
CA GLU A 58 13.33 -11.06 39.22
C GLU A 58 13.15 -12.53 39.58
N ASN A 59 13.55 -12.93 40.79
CA ASN A 59 13.32 -14.26 41.36
C ASN A 59 12.03 -14.23 42.20
N PRO A 60 10.88 -14.74 41.73
CA PRO A 60 9.63 -14.60 42.45
C PRO A 60 9.15 -15.94 43.03
N SER A 61 8.29 -15.80 44.03
CA SER A 61 8.02 -16.72 45.13
C SER A 61 7.19 -17.98 44.82
N ASP A 62 6.95 -18.31 43.54
CA ASP A 62 6.35 -19.60 43.17
C ASP A 62 6.77 -20.05 41.75
N PRO A 63 7.65 -21.05 41.60
CA PRO A 63 8.23 -21.43 40.32
C PRO A 63 7.26 -22.08 39.32
N ARG A 64 6.02 -22.42 39.70
CA ARG A 64 5.08 -23.11 38.79
C ARG A 64 4.22 -22.16 37.96
N GLU A 65 3.67 -21.09 38.53
CA GLU A 65 2.83 -20.13 37.78
C GLU A 65 3.65 -19.29 36.79
N ILE A 66 4.88 -18.94 37.15
CA ILE A 66 5.81 -18.16 36.33
C ILE A 66 6.22 -18.94 35.08
N ASN A 67 6.53 -20.24 35.22
CA ASN A 67 6.90 -21.05 34.06
C ASN A 67 5.74 -21.18 33.05
N ALA A 68 4.50 -21.26 33.52
CA ALA A 68 3.32 -21.32 32.65
C ALA A 68 3.05 -19.98 31.93
N LEU A 69 3.19 -18.84 32.63
CA LEU A 69 3.06 -17.50 32.03
C LEU A 69 4.19 -17.22 31.03
N ARG A 70 5.42 -17.63 31.34
CA ARG A 70 6.57 -17.49 30.45
C ARG A 70 6.40 -18.30 29.18
N ASP A 71 5.93 -19.55 29.28
CA ASP A 71 5.68 -20.39 28.10
C ASP A 71 4.56 -19.82 27.23
N LEU A 72 3.49 -19.30 27.83
CA LEU A 72 2.40 -18.60 27.12
C LEU A 72 2.91 -17.35 26.38
N ASN A 73 3.71 -16.51 27.03
CA ASN A 73 4.31 -15.31 26.42
C ASN A 73 5.27 -15.66 25.28
N ARG A 74 6.01 -16.76 25.41
CA ARG A 74 6.94 -17.24 24.38
C ARG A 74 6.22 -17.80 23.16
N GLU A 75 5.06 -18.42 23.36
CA GLU A 75 4.21 -18.92 22.30
C GLU A 75 3.52 -17.78 21.53
N ARG A 76 2.98 -16.79 22.25
CA ARG A 76 2.47 -15.52 21.67
C ARG A 76 3.54 -14.79 20.86
N LEU A 77 4.78 -14.72 21.37
CA LEU A 77 5.89 -14.06 20.67
C LEU A 77 6.23 -14.76 19.35
N LYS A 78 6.25 -16.11 19.34
CA LYS A 78 6.47 -16.90 18.13
C LYS A 78 5.36 -16.72 17.09
N GLU A 79 4.11 -16.63 17.55
CA GLU A 79 2.96 -16.39 16.68
C GLU A 79 3.06 -15.00 16.02
N LEU A 80 3.43 -13.99 16.80
CA LEU A 80 3.67 -12.62 16.32
C LEU A 80 4.84 -12.54 15.32
N GLU A 81 5.93 -13.27 15.59
CA GLU A 81 7.13 -13.33 14.75
C GLU A 81 6.88 -14.09 13.44
N PHE A 82 5.95 -15.05 13.43
CA PHE A 82 5.50 -15.74 12.22
C PHE A 82 4.64 -14.84 11.31
N GLU A 83 3.86 -13.93 11.89
CA GLU A 83 2.92 -13.09 11.14
C GLU A 83 3.54 -11.78 10.61
N MET A 84 4.51 -11.20 11.34
CA MET A 84 5.26 -10.00 10.95
C MET A 84 5.85 -10.00 9.52
N PRO A 85 6.54 -11.06 9.04
CA PRO A 85 7.16 -11.05 7.71
C PRO A 85 6.12 -10.94 6.58
N HIS A 86 4.90 -11.43 6.79
CA HIS A 86 3.82 -11.32 5.80
C HIS A 86 3.33 -9.87 5.65
N LEU A 87 3.20 -9.16 6.77
CA LEU A 87 2.78 -7.75 6.80
C LEU A 87 3.86 -6.81 6.23
N LEU A 88 5.15 -7.10 6.47
CA LEU A 88 6.28 -6.36 5.89
C LEU A 88 6.37 -6.53 4.36
N THR A 89 6.06 -7.73 3.86
CA THR A 89 6.05 -7.97 2.41
C THR A 89 4.93 -7.19 1.73
N ARG A 90 3.73 -7.16 2.32
CA ARG A 90 2.60 -6.35 1.85
C ARG A 90 2.91 -4.86 1.86
N HIS A 91 3.61 -4.37 2.88
CA HIS A 91 4.03 -2.97 2.97
C HIS A 91 4.93 -2.54 1.79
N LYS A 92 5.90 -3.38 1.38
CA LYS A 92 6.76 -3.08 0.23
C LYS A 92 6.00 -3.04 -1.09
N LEU A 93 5.03 -3.93 -1.26
CA LEU A 93 4.21 -4.01 -2.47
C LEU A 93 3.31 -2.76 -2.60
N GLN A 94 2.71 -2.33 -1.49
CA GLN A 94 1.93 -1.08 -1.44
C GLN A 94 2.77 0.16 -1.73
N TRP A 95 4.00 0.23 -1.22
CA TRP A 95 4.92 1.33 -1.54
C TRP A 95 5.26 1.41 -3.03
N ASN A 96 5.48 0.26 -3.67
CA ASN A 96 5.72 0.22 -5.11
C ASN A 96 4.49 0.67 -5.93
N ALA A 97 3.28 0.34 -5.48
CA ALA A 97 2.05 0.81 -6.12
C ALA A 97 1.88 2.34 -6.01
N ILE A 98 2.21 2.92 -4.84
CA ILE A 98 2.20 4.38 -4.62
C ILE A 98 3.23 5.06 -5.55
N LEU A 99 4.46 4.55 -5.63
CA LEU A 99 5.48 5.05 -6.55
C LEU A 99 5.06 4.99 -8.01
N ALA A 100 4.43 3.89 -8.44
CA ALA A 100 3.92 3.74 -9.80
C ALA A 100 2.81 4.76 -10.12
N ALA A 101 1.93 5.04 -9.16
CA ALA A 101 0.89 6.05 -9.30
C ALA A 101 1.46 7.48 -9.35
N GLU A 102 2.48 7.81 -8.55
CA GLU A 102 3.22 9.07 -8.66
C GLU A 102 3.88 9.26 -10.03
N ILE A 103 4.54 8.22 -10.55
CA ILE A 103 5.12 8.23 -11.90
C ILE A 103 4.04 8.47 -12.96
N THR A 104 2.87 7.83 -12.81
CA THR A 104 1.73 8.00 -13.72
C THR A 104 1.27 9.46 -13.74
N ILE A 105 1.10 10.08 -12.57
CA ILE A 105 0.72 11.50 -12.47
C ILE A 105 1.75 12.38 -13.18
N GLY A 106 3.05 12.12 -12.96
CA GLY A 106 4.13 12.84 -13.64
C GLY A 106 4.05 12.74 -15.17
N VAL A 107 3.82 11.54 -15.71
CA VAL A 107 3.66 11.31 -17.16
C VAL A 107 2.44 12.04 -17.71
N LEU A 108 1.31 12.04 -16.99
CA LEU A 108 0.10 12.75 -17.41
C LEU A 108 0.28 14.26 -17.39
N VAL A 109 0.96 14.81 -16.39
CA VAL A 109 1.31 16.24 -16.33
C VAL A 109 2.23 16.60 -17.50
N LEU A 110 3.21 15.76 -17.83
CA LEU A 110 4.08 15.97 -18.99
C LEU A 110 3.28 16.02 -20.29
N SER A 111 2.30 15.13 -20.47
CA SER A 111 1.42 15.14 -21.64
C SER A 111 0.62 16.45 -21.78
N MET A 112 0.19 17.07 -20.66
CA MET A 112 -0.48 18.37 -20.70
C MET A 112 0.45 19.48 -21.19
N PHE A 113 1.72 19.46 -20.78
CA PHE A 113 2.72 20.41 -21.28
C PHE A 113 2.98 20.22 -22.77
N GLU A 114 3.05 18.98 -23.26
CA GLU A 114 3.22 18.69 -24.69
C GLU A 114 2.03 19.24 -25.51
N ILE A 115 0.79 19.02 -25.06
CA ILE A 115 -0.42 19.58 -25.70
C ILE A 115 -0.38 21.12 -25.71
N GLY A 116 -0.03 21.73 -24.58
CA GLY A 116 0.08 23.19 -24.46
C GLY A 116 1.16 23.77 -25.38
N PHE A 117 2.33 23.12 -25.47
CA PHE A 117 3.43 23.57 -26.32
C PHE A 117 3.11 23.38 -27.81
N HIS A 118 2.41 22.30 -28.18
CA HIS A 118 1.90 22.10 -29.53
C HIS A 118 0.95 23.24 -29.94
N ALA A 119 0.06 23.68 -29.04
CA ALA A 119 -0.88 24.75 -29.32
C ALA A 119 -0.19 26.09 -29.66
N ILE A 120 0.99 26.36 -29.08
CA ILE A 120 1.77 27.57 -29.33
C ILE A 120 2.63 27.43 -30.59
N THR A 121 3.38 26.33 -30.69
CA THR A 121 4.42 26.16 -31.71
C THR A 121 3.91 25.59 -33.04
N ARG A 122 2.72 24.96 -33.04
CA ARG A 122 2.10 24.28 -34.18
C ARG A 122 2.98 23.20 -34.81
N ILE A 123 3.91 22.66 -34.04
CA ILE A 123 4.82 21.58 -34.45
C ILE A 123 4.06 20.26 -34.49
N SER A 124 3.96 19.63 -35.66
CA SER A 124 3.16 18.42 -35.88
C SER A 124 3.65 17.18 -35.13
N TRP A 125 4.97 16.99 -34.96
CA TRP A 125 5.49 15.82 -34.23
C TRP A 125 5.13 15.82 -32.74
N LEU A 126 4.87 17.02 -32.19
CA LEU A 126 4.55 17.19 -30.78
C LEU A 126 3.15 16.70 -30.41
N GLU A 127 2.21 16.80 -31.36
CA GLU A 127 0.85 16.25 -31.22
C GLU A 127 0.90 14.73 -31.08
N MET A 128 1.70 14.09 -31.94
CA MET A 128 1.88 12.64 -31.91
C MET A 128 2.59 12.21 -30.62
N ALA A 129 3.63 12.92 -30.19
CA ALA A 129 4.30 12.68 -28.91
C ALA A 129 3.32 12.77 -27.73
N ALA A 130 2.53 13.84 -27.64
CA ALA A 130 1.51 14.03 -26.60
C ALA A 130 0.52 12.86 -26.52
N MET A 131 0.06 12.37 -27.68
CA MET A 131 -0.85 11.24 -27.74
C MET A 131 -0.20 9.94 -27.24
N PHE A 132 1.06 9.69 -27.61
CA PHE A 132 1.82 8.55 -27.10
C PHE A 132 2.04 8.63 -25.59
N THR A 133 2.45 9.79 -25.07
CA THR A 133 2.67 10.01 -23.64
C THR A 133 1.39 9.81 -22.84
N LEU A 134 0.27 10.35 -23.32
CA LEU A 134 -1.04 10.17 -22.68
C LEU A 134 -1.49 8.71 -22.66
N MET A 135 -1.34 8.00 -23.79
CA MET A 135 -1.72 6.59 -23.89
C MET A 135 -0.82 5.70 -23.02
N LEU A 136 0.47 6.00 -22.95
CA LEU A 136 1.40 5.32 -22.06
C LEU A 136 1.02 5.55 -20.59
N GLY A 137 0.73 6.80 -20.20
CA GLY A 137 0.25 7.12 -18.85
C GLY A 137 -1.04 6.38 -18.49
N ALA A 138 -2.00 6.30 -19.42
CA ALA A 138 -3.24 5.55 -19.23
C ALA A 138 -2.99 4.04 -19.01
N LEU A 139 -2.07 3.44 -19.76
CA LEU A 139 -1.70 2.03 -19.61
C LEU A 139 -1.04 1.75 -18.26
N ILE A 140 -0.11 2.62 -17.83
CA ILE A 140 0.53 2.49 -16.51
C ILE A 140 -0.52 2.65 -15.40
N PHE A 141 -1.47 3.58 -15.54
CA PHE A 141 -2.54 3.74 -14.57
C PHE A 141 -3.42 2.48 -14.48
N LEU A 142 -3.79 1.92 -15.63
CA LEU A 142 -4.63 0.72 -15.69
C LEU A 142 -3.93 -0.50 -15.09
N THR A 143 -2.62 -0.69 -15.33
CA THR A 143 -1.87 -1.78 -14.69
C THR A 143 -1.78 -1.59 -13.17
N CYS A 144 -1.62 -0.36 -12.68
CA CYS A 144 -1.64 -0.03 -11.26
C CYS A 144 -2.99 -0.40 -10.60
N ILE A 145 -4.11 -0.07 -11.25
CA ILE A 145 -5.45 -0.46 -10.80
C ILE A 145 -5.59 -1.98 -10.80
N MET A 146 -5.16 -2.67 -11.86
CA MET A 146 -5.28 -4.12 -11.95
C MET A 146 -4.48 -4.84 -10.87
N ILE A 147 -3.23 -4.45 -10.62
CA ILE A 147 -2.39 -5.01 -9.55
C ILE A 147 -3.08 -4.84 -8.20
N THR A 148 -3.55 -3.63 -7.92
CA THR A 148 -4.29 -3.33 -6.69
C THR A 148 -5.57 -4.16 -6.58
N ALA A 149 -6.34 -4.27 -7.66
CA ALA A 149 -7.57 -5.07 -7.69
C ALA A 149 -7.29 -6.56 -7.46
N PHE A 150 -6.21 -7.10 -8.03
CA PHE A 150 -5.78 -8.48 -7.79
C PHE A 150 -5.36 -8.72 -6.34
N GLU A 151 -4.59 -7.80 -5.75
CA GLU A 151 -4.26 -7.87 -4.31
C GLU A 151 -5.52 -7.88 -3.44
N PHE A 152 -6.48 -7.03 -3.78
CA PHE A 152 -7.78 -6.99 -3.12
C PHE A 152 -8.56 -8.29 -3.27
N ALA A 153 -8.61 -8.87 -4.47
CA ALA A 153 -9.29 -10.12 -4.72
C ALA A 153 -8.62 -11.31 -4.00
N ALA A 154 -7.30 -11.24 -3.76
CA ALA A 154 -6.56 -12.22 -2.99
C ALA A 154 -6.76 -12.08 -1.47
N SER A 155 -7.10 -10.88 -0.98
CA SER A 155 -7.20 -10.55 0.45
C SER A 155 -8.27 -11.30 1.27
N PRO A 156 -9.51 -11.56 0.77
CA PRO A 156 -10.55 -12.27 1.53
C PRO A 156 -10.13 -13.67 2.01
N LYS A 157 -9.19 -14.32 1.30
CA LYS A 157 -8.70 -15.65 1.67
C LYS A 157 -7.89 -15.64 2.97
N SER A 158 -7.27 -14.52 3.36
CA SER A 158 -6.52 -14.45 4.62
C SER A 158 -7.43 -14.25 5.83
N ILE A 159 -8.51 -13.46 5.69
CA ILE A 159 -9.45 -13.18 6.80
C ILE A 159 -10.27 -14.42 7.16
N VAL A 160 -10.70 -15.21 6.16
CA VAL A 160 -11.40 -16.48 6.43
C VAL A 160 -10.49 -17.48 7.14
N PHE A 161 -9.19 -17.44 6.87
CA PHE A 161 -8.21 -18.31 7.52
C PHE A 161 -7.92 -17.86 8.97
N GLU A 162 -7.74 -16.56 9.24
CA GLU A 162 -7.61 -16.01 10.60
C GLU A 162 -8.84 -16.31 11.46
N VAL A 163 -10.05 -16.10 10.93
CA VAL A 163 -11.29 -16.34 11.68
C VAL A 163 -11.51 -17.84 11.94
N GLN A 164 -11.16 -18.72 10.98
CA GLN A 164 -11.22 -20.17 11.21
C GLN A 164 -10.17 -20.67 12.19
N HIS A 165 -8.97 -20.06 12.22
CA HIS A 165 -7.92 -20.44 13.16
C HIS A 165 -8.26 -19.99 14.59
N GLY A 166 -8.75 -18.76 14.76
CA GLY A 166 -9.25 -18.26 16.05
C GLY A 166 -10.43 -19.07 16.60
N LEU A 167 -11.35 -19.53 15.73
CA LEU A 167 -12.45 -20.42 16.13
C LEU A 167 -11.99 -21.83 16.51
N LYS A 168 -10.84 -22.30 16.01
CA LYS A 168 -10.26 -23.60 16.39
C LYS A 168 -9.48 -23.56 17.70
N LEU A 169 -8.87 -22.42 18.04
CA LEU A 169 -8.16 -22.22 19.31
C LEU A 169 -9.10 -21.91 20.49
N SER A 170 -10.35 -21.51 20.22
CA SER A 170 -11.38 -21.27 21.23
C SER A 170 -12.13 -22.54 21.68
N LYS A 171 -11.76 -23.73 21.20
CA LYS A 171 -12.45 -25.00 21.46
C LYS A 171 -11.51 -26.01 22.09
#